data_AF-A0AAN7GL37-F1
#
_entry.id   AF-A0AAN7GL37-F1
#
_cell.length_a   1.000
_cell.length_b   1.000
_cell.length_c   1.000
_cell.angle_alpha   90.00
_cell.angle_beta   90.00
_cell.angle_gamma   90.00
#
_symmetry.space_group_name_H-M   'P 1'
#
loop_
_entity.id
_entity.type
_entity.pdbx_description
1 polymer ?
#
loop_
_entity_poly.entity_id
_entity_poly.type
_entity_poly.pdbx_seq_one_letter_code
_entity_poly.pdbx_strand_id
1 'polypeptide(L)'
;MPGGGTQNSLRKALGAIKDTTTVSLAKVSSDYKELDIAIVKATNHVERPAKEKYIRAIFAAISATRPRADVAYCIHALARRLSRTHNWAVALKTLIVIHRALREVDPTLQEDLINYGRSRSHILNMAHFRDE
;
A
#
# COMPACT_ATOMS: atom_id res chain seq x y z
N MET A 1 10.14 -5.88 51.17
CA MET A 1 9.59 -4.82 50.31
C MET A 1 9.58 -5.31 48.86
N PRO A 2 8.44 -5.68 48.24
CA PRO A 2 8.39 -5.85 46.80
C PRO A 2 7.31 -4.94 46.20
N GLY A 3 7.73 -3.78 45.69
CA GLY A 3 6.89 -2.87 44.92
C GLY A 3 7.60 -2.54 43.62
N GLY A 4 7.16 -3.14 42.50
CA GLY A 4 7.79 -2.88 41.20
C GLY A 4 7.22 -3.65 39.99
N GLY A 5 6.18 -4.46 40.14
CA GLY A 5 5.62 -5.27 39.05
C GLY A 5 4.48 -4.63 38.25
N THR A 6 3.89 -3.53 38.73
CA THR A 6 2.54 -3.12 38.28
C THR A 6 2.53 -2.09 37.13
N GLN A 7 3.63 -1.37 36.90
CA GLN A 7 3.71 -0.31 35.87
C GLN A 7 3.83 -0.86 34.43
N ASN A 8 4.48 -2.01 34.25
CA ASN A 8 4.65 -2.63 32.91
C ASN A 8 3.39 -3.33 32.39
N SER A 9 2.52 -3.79 33.29
CA SER A 9 1.24 -4.44 32.93
C SER A 9 0.23 -3.41 32.38
N LEU A 10 0.13 -2.23 33.01
CA LEU A 10 -0.77 -1.16 32.60
C LEU A 10 -0.37 -0.55 31.24
N ARG A 11 0.92 -0.42 30.94
CA ARG A 11 1.41 0.01 29.61
C ARG A 11 1.09 -1.00 28.51
N LYS A 12 1.20 -2.31 28.77
CA LYS A 12 0.79 -3.36 27.83
C LYS A 12 -0.72 -3.40 27.62
N ALA A 13 -1.50 -3.20 28.68
CA ALA A 13 -2.96 -3.14 28.60
C ALA A 13 -3.44 -1.91 27.79
N LEU A 14 -2.81 -0.74 27.97
CA LEU A 14 -3.10 0.45 27.16
C LEU A 14 -2.65 0.30 25.70
N GLY A 15 -1.53 -0.38 25.44
CA GLY A 15 -1.12 -0.75 24.09
C GLY A 15 -2.14 -1.65 23.39
N ALA A 16 -2.61 -2.69 24.09
CA ALA A 16 -3.62 -3.61 23.57
C ALA A 16 -4.98 -2.93 23.31
N ILE A 17 -5.38 -1.95 24.14
CA ILE A 17 -6.61 -1.17 23.92
C ILE A 17 -6.45 -0.22 22.71
N LYS A 18 -5.27 0.36 22.50
CA LYS A 18 -4.98 1.19 21.31
C LYS A 18 -5.01 0.38 20.01
N ASP A 19 -4.55 -0.87 20.05
CA ASP A 19 -4.63 -1.79 18.92
C ASP A 19 -6.08 -2.26 18.67
N THR A 20 -6.91 -2.33 19.71
CA THR A 20 -8.31 -2.75 19.56
C THR A 20 -9.18 -1.68 18.87
N THR A 21 -8.90 -0.38 19.05
CA THR A 21 -9.63 0.70 18.34
C THR A 21 -9.18 0.85 16.88
N THR A 22 -7.91 0.59 16.56
CA THR A 22 -7.43 0.58 15.16
C THR A 22 -7.94 -0.63 14.39
N VAL A 23 -8.02 -1.81 15.03
CA VAL A 23 -8.60 -3.02 14.41
C VAL A 23 -10.12 -2.90 14.23
N SER A 24 -10.81 -2.15 15.10
CA SER A 24 -12.26 -1.88 14.95
C SER A 24 -12.56 -0.89 13.82
N LEU A 25 -11.66 0.05 13.52
CA LEU A 25 -11.70 0.85 12.28
C LEU A 25 -11.34 0.03 11.03
N ALA A 26 -10.47 -0.97 11.17
CA ALA A 26 -10.15 -1.92 10.10
C ALA A 26 -11.26 -2.95 9.83
N LYS A 27 -12.30 -2.98 10.67
CA LYS A 27 -13.52 -3.80 10.51
C LYS A 27 -14.62 -3.09 9.71
N VAL A 28 -14.34 -1.93 9.11
CA VAL A 28 -15.05 -1.52 7.91
C VAL A 28 -14.64 -2.49 6.83
N SER A 29 -15.57 -3.31 6.34
CA SER A 29 -15.38 -4.10 5.13
C SER A 29 -15.09 -3.13 3.98
N SER A 30 -13.83 -2.73 3.82
CA SER A 30 -13.40 -1.91 2.69
C SER A 30 -13.67 -2.72 1.43
N ASP A 31 -14.40 -2.15 0.48
CA ASP A 31 -14.65 -2.73 -0.84
C ASP A 31 -13.34 -3.12 -1.57
N TYR A 32 -12.20 -2.62 -1.08
CA TYR A 32 -10.87 -2.83 -1.64
C TYR A 32 -9.98 -3.80 -0.86
N LYS A 33 -10.49 -4.53 0.14
CA LYS A 33 -9.68 -5.41 1.00
C LYS A 33 -8.79 -6.38 0.22
N GLU A 34 -9.33 -7.04 -0.80
CA GLU A 34 -8.57 -8.00 -1.62
C GLU A 34 -7.49 -7.32 -2.46
N LEU A 35 -7.75 -6.09 -2.93
CA LEU A 35 -6.77 -5.27 -3.63
C LEU A 35 -5.62 -4.86 -2.70
N ASP A 36 -5.92 -4.42 -1.48
CA ASP A 36 -4.92 -4.07 -0.48
C ASP A 36 -4.02 -5.26 -0.15
N ILE A 37 -4.61 -6.46 -0.01
CA ILE A 37 -3.86 -7.70 0.18
C ILE A 37 -2.94 -7.97 -1.01
N ALA A 38 -3.45 -7.83 -2.24
CA ALA A 38 -2.65 -8.01 -3.45
C ALA A 38 -1.46 -7.04 -3.51
N ILE A 39 -1.69 -5.76 -3.22
CA ILE A 39 -0.63 -4.73 -3.17
C ILE A 39 0.43 -5.09 -2.13
N VAL A 40 0.04 -5.43 -0.90
CA VAL A 40 0.99 -5.81 0.17
C VAL A 40 1.76 -7.07 -0.21
N LYS A 41 1.10 -8.07 -0.80
CA LYS A 41 1.76 -9.33 -1.17
C LYS A 41 2.69 -9.17 -2.38
N ALA A 42 2.37 -8.29 -3.33
CA ALA A 42 3.25 -7.94 -4.44
C ALA A 42 4.47 -7.14 -3.96
N THR A 43 4.28 -6.24 -2.99
CA THR A 43 5.28 -5.27 -2.52
C THR A 43 5.77 -5.56 -1.10
N ASN A 44 5.88 -6.83 -0.71
CA ASN A 44 6.46 -7.19 0.60
C ASN A 44 7.97 -6.89 0.65
N HIS A 45 8.63 -7.02 1.80
CA HIS A 45 10.08 -6.78 1.92
C HIS A 45 10.95 -7.96 1.47
N VAL A 46 10.36 -9.11 1.10
CA VAL A 46 11.14 -10.30 0.74
C VAL A 46 11.87 -10.06 -0.58
N GLU A 47 13.18 -10.24 -0.61
CA GLU A 47 14.07 -9.99 -1.76
C GLU A 47 13.95 -11.04 -2.86
N ARG A 48 12.73 -11.18 -3.38
CA ARG A 48 12.40 -12.01 -4.53
C ARG A 48 11.32 -11.33 -5.36
N PRO A 49 11.25 -11.63 -6.66
CA PRO A 49 10.22 -11.09 -7.52
C PRO A 49 8.81 -11.30 -6.96
N ALA A 50 7.95 -10.30 -7.19
CA ALA A 50 6.54 -10.39 -6.84
C ALA A 50 5.89 -11.57 -7.56
N LYS A 51 5.00 -12.30 -6.87
CA LYS A 51 4.28 -13.40 -7.51
C LYS A 51 3.28 -12.83 -8.52
N GLU A 52 3.30 -13.35 -9.73
CA GLU A 52 2.50 -12.87 -10.86
C GLU A 52 1.00 -12.79 -10.55
N LYS A 53 0.47 -13.73 -9.75
CA LYS A 53 -0.96 -13.72 -9.36
C LYS A 53 -1.40 -12.43 -8.68
N TYR A 54 -0.53 -11.80 -7.88
CA TYR A 54 -0.86 -10.55 -7.19
C TYR A 54 -0.76 -9.35 -8.13
N ILE A 55 0.19 -9.37 -9.07
CA ILE A 55 0.31 -8.35 -10.11
C ILE A 55 -0.93 -8.35 -10.99
N ARG A 56 -1.37 -9.54 -11.44
CA ARG A 56 -2.61 -9.68 -12.23
C ARG A 56 -3.85 -9.20 -11.49
N ALA A 57 -3.95 -9.45 -10.19
CA ALA A 57 -5.05 -8.94 -9.37
C ALA A 57 -5.05 -7.40 -9.31
N ILE A 58 -3.88 -6.77 -9.18
CA ILE A 58 -3.73 -5.31 -9.24
C ILE A 58 -4.15 -4.81 -10.63
N PHE A 59 -3.71 -5.44 -11.72
CA PHE A 59 -4.04 -5.00 -13.08
C PHE A 59 -5.53 -5.10 -13.38
N ALA A 60 -6.18 -6.16 -12.89
CA ALA A 60 -7.63 -6.31 -13.00
C ALA A 60 -8.42 -5.23 -12.24
N ALA A 61 -7.81 -4.56 -11.26
CA ALA A 61 -8.43 -3.46 -10.51
C ALA A 61 -8.24 -2.08 -11.18
N ILE A 62 -7.34 -1.98 -12.17
CA ILE A 62 -7.04 -0.74 -12.90
C ILE A 62 -7.35 -0.83 -14.40
N SER A 63 -8.11 -1.84 -14.83
CA SER A 63 -8.49 -1.99 -16.24
C SER A 63 -9.49 -0.93 -16.69
N ALA A 64 -9.50 -0.61 -17.99
CA ALA A 64 -10.46 0.31 -18.63
C ALA A 64 -11.93 0.07 -18.28
N THR A 65 -12.32 -1.17 -17.99
CA THR A 65 -13.69 -1.56 -17.62
C THR A 65 -14.08 -1.23 -16.18
N ARG A 66 -13.13 -0.82 -15.34
CA ARG A 66 -13.37 -0.55 -13.92
C ARG A 66 -13.92 0.87 -13.69
N PRO A 67 -14.73 1.05 -12.62
CA PRO A 67 -15.09 2.37 -12.12
C PRO A 67 -13.84 3.21 -11.85
N ARG A 68 -13.85 4.50 -12.24
CA ARG A 68 -12.69 5.39 -12.04
C ARG A 68 -12.33 5.58 -10.56
N ALA A 69 -13.30 5.44 -9.67
CA ALA A 69 -13.05 5.45 -8.23
C ALA A 69 -12.13 4.29 -7.79
N ASP A 70 -12.35 3.09 -8.32
CA ASP A 70 -11.52 1.91 -8.04
C ASP A 70 -10.09 2.09 -8.57
N VAL A 71 -9.98 2.61 -9.80
CA VAL A 71 -8.69 2.90 -10.43
C VAL A 71 -7.91 3.93 -9.60
N ALA A 72 -8.58 5.04 -9.24
CA ALA A 72 -7.99 6.09 -8.41
C ALA A 72 -7.59 5.58 -7.02
N TYR A 73 -8.37 4.68 -6.43
CA TYR A 73 -8.03 4.02 -5.16
C TYR A 73 -6.76 3.19 -5.30
N CYS A 74 -6.66 2.34 -6.33
CA CYS A 74 -5.48 1.51 -6.55
C CYS A 74 -4.21 2.35 -6.76
N ILE A 75 -4.30 3.40 -7.59
CA ILE A 75 -3.21 4.36 -7.81
C ILE A 75 -2.80 4.99 -6.48
N HIS A 76 -3.77 5.44 -5.69
CA HIS A 76 -3.51 6.04 -4.39
C HIS A 76 -2.85 5.05 -3.41
N ALA A 77 -3.28 3.79 -3.39
CA ALA A 77 -2.73 2.76 -2.52
C ALA A 77 -1.27 2.45 -2.87
N LEU A 78 -0.93 2.35 -4.16
CA LEU A 78 0.44 2.19 -4.64
C LEU A 78 1.31 3.41 -4.31
N ALA A 79 0.79 4.62 -4.55
CA ALA A 79 1.45 5.88 -4.18
C ALA A 79 1.80 5.93 -2.68
N ARG A 80 0.83 5.56 -1.84
CA ARG A 80 0.97 5.52 -0.39
C ARG A 80 1.97 4.46 0.05
N ARG A 81 1.99 3.29 -0.60
CA ARG A 81 2.97 2.23 -0.33
C ARG A 81 4.39 2.72 -0.58
N LEU A 82 4.59 3.47 -1.67
CA LEU A 82 5.87 4.04 -2.05
C LEU A 82 6.33 5.16 -1.11
N SER A 83 5.43 6.06 -0.70
CA SER A 83 5.78 7.21 0.16
C SER A 83 6.01 6.87 1.64
N ARG A 84 5.55 5.71 2.09
CA ARG A 84 5.65 5.26 3.49
C ARG A 84 6.73 4.22 3.74
N THR A 85 7.32 3.67 2.69
CA THR A 85 8.35 2.64 2.86
C THR A 85 9.73 3.27 3.01
N HIS A 86 10.53 2.69 3.89
CA HIS A 86 11.98 2.92 4.01
C HIS A 86 12.77 1.65 3.62
N ASN A 87 12.11 0.66 3.02
CA ASN A 87 12.73 -0.57 2.55
C ASN A 87 12.85 -0.56 1.02
N TRP A 88 14.06 -0.76 0.50
CA TRP A 88 14.39 -0.71 -0.91
C TRP A 88 13.65 -1.77 -1.73
N ALA A 89 13.47 -2.99 -1.19
CA ALA A 89 12.79 -4.07 -1.90
C ALA A 89 11.30 -3.77 -2.08
N VAL A 90 10.66 -3.17 -1.07
CA VAL A 90 9.27 -2.68 -1.18
C VAL A 90 9.17 -1.55 -2.21
N ALA A 91 10.07 -0.56 -2.13
CA ALA A 91 10.09 0.57 -3.05
C ALA A 91 10.24 0.11 -4.50
N LEU A 92 11.28 -0.70 -4.78
CA LEU A 92 11.57 -1.22 -6.09
C LEU A 92 10.42 -2.06 -6.66
N LYS A 93 9.84 -2.97 -5.86
CA LYS A 93 8.70 -3.77 -6.33
C LYS A 93 7.46 -2.92 -6.59
N THR A 94 7.23 -1.88 -5.81
CA THR A 94 6.12 -0.94 -6.06
C THR A 94 6.33 -0.21 -7.40
N LEU A 95 7.55 0.28 -7.66
CA LEU A 95 7.91 0.91 -8.94
C LEU A 95 7.78 -0.05 -10.12
N ILE A 96 8.21 -1.32 -9.97
CA ILE A 96 8.05 -2.35 -11.00
C ILE A 96 6.57 -2.61 -11.30
N VAL A 97 5.70 -2.68 -10.28
CA VAL A 97 4.26 -2.85 -10.48
C VAL A 97 3.69 -1.67 -11.26
N ILE A 98 4.02 -0.43 -10.91
CA ILE A 98 3.55 0.77 -11.62
C ILE A 98 4.07 0.78 -13.06
N HIS A 99 5.36 0.49 -13.27
CA HIS A 99 5.97 0.43 -14.60
C HIS A 99 5.32 -0.64 -15.48
N ARG A 100 5.09 -1.85 -14.95
CA ARG A 100 4.41 -2.91 -15.69
C ARG A 100 2.96 -2.54 -15.98
N ALA A 101 2.26 -1.90 -15.04
CA ALA A 101 0.89 -1.44 -15.26
C ALA A 101 0.82 -0.47 -16.44
N LEU A 102 1.73 0.51 -16.51
CA LEU A 102 1.85 1.43 -17.64
C LEU A 102 2.14 0.76 -19.00
N ARG A 103 2.73 -0.44 -19.00
CA ARG A 103 3.08 -1.19 -20.23
C ARG A 103 2.04 -2.23 -20.64
N GLU A 104 1.38 -2.85 -19.69
CA GLU A 104 0.55 -4.05 -19.88
C GLU A 104 -0.96 -3.77 -19.73
N VAL A 105 -1.33 -2.67 -19.08
CA VAL A 105 -2.72 -2.23 -18.96
C VAL A 105 -3.04 -1.25 -20.10
N ASP A 106 -4.31 -0.90 -20.23
CA ASP A 106 -4.75 0.02 -21.26
C ASP A 106 -4.17 1.45 -21.08
N PRO A 107 -4.05 2.23 -22.17
CA PRO A 107 -3.43 3.55 -22.14
C PRO A 107 -4.11 4.58 -21.22
N THR A 108 -5.38 4.39 -20.85
CA THR A 108 -6.10 5.36 -19.99
C THR A 108 -5.49 5.47 -18.59
N LEU A 109 -4.79 4.42 -18.14
CA LEU A 109 -4.05 4.44 -16.88
C LEU A 109 -3.00 5.56 -16.83
N GLN A 110 -2.36 5.89 -17.96
CA GLN A 110 -1.38 6.97 -18.00
C GLN A 110 -2.03 8.32 -17.69
N GLU A 111 -3.23 8.57 -18.24
CA GLU A 111 -4.01 9.78 -17.96
C GLU A 111 -4.45 9.81 -16.49
N ASP A 112 -4.94 8.68 -15.96
CA ASP A 112 -5.33 8.56 -14.55
C ASP A 112 -4.14 8.84 -13.61
N LEU A 113 -2.93 8.37 -13.95
CA LEU A 113 -1.70 8.66 -13.20
C LEU A 113 -1.28 10.14 -13.28
N ILE A 114 -1.39 10.77 -14.45
CA ILE A 114 -1.11 12.20 -14.63
C ILE A 114 -2.10 13.04 -13.82
N ASN A 115 -3.38 12.72 -13.89
CA ASN A 115 -4.44 13.40 -13.15
C ASN A 115 -4.26 13.25 -11.64
N TYR A 116 -3.87 12.06 -11.19
CA TYR A 116 -3.51 11.84 -9.79
C TYR A 116 -2.31 12.71 -9.38
N GLY A 117 -1.22 12.71 -10.16
CA GLY A 117 -0.01 13.50 -9.86
C GLY A 117 -0.23 15.02 -9.83
N ARG A 118 -1.18 15.53 -10.62
CA ARG A 118 -1.58 16.97 -10.59
C ARG A 118 -2.31 17.35 -9.32
N SER A 119 -3.14 16.44 -8.78
CA SER A 119 -3.98 16.72 -7.60
C SER A 119 -3.29 16.39 -6.28
N ARG A 120 -2.35 15.44 -6.27
CA ARG A 120 -1.63 14.98 -5.07
C ARG A 120 -0.17 14.83 -5.42
N SER A 121 0.68 15.59 -4.71
CA SER A 121 2.16 15.60 -4.77
C SER A 121 2.76 14.36 -5.44
N HIS A 122 3.59 14.61 -6.45
CA HIS A 122 4.24 13.64 -7.36
C HIS A 122 4.29 12.20 -6.84
N ILE A 123 3.50 11.33 -7.47
CA ILE A 123 3.32 9.92 -7.10
C ILE A 123 4.63 9.12 -6.98
N LEU A 124 5.67 9.52 -7.73
CA LEU A 124 6.97 8.83 -7.81
C LEU A 124 8.14 9.62 -7.22
N ASN A 125 7.89 10.67 -6.40
CA ASN A 125 9.00 11.42 -5.83
C ASN A 125 9.77 10.58 -4.79
N MET A 126 10.89 10.02 -5.24
CA MET A 126 11.82 9.22 -4.44
C MET A 126 13.16 9.93 -4.21
N ALA A 127 13.24 11.25 -4.48
CA ALA A 127 14.50 11.99 -4.42
C ALA A 127 15.16 11.98 -3.04
N HIS A 128 14.36 11.82 -1.98
CA HIS A 128 14.83 11.74 -0.60
C HIS A 128 14.73 10.32 -0.01
N PHE A 129 14.46 9.32 -0.84
CA PHE A 129 14.38 7.94 -0.37
C PHE A 129 15.76 7.48 0.14
N ARG A 130 15.76 6.88 1.33
CA ARG A 130 16.90 6.19 1.92
C ARG A 130 16.41 4.88 2.50
N ASP A 131 17.17 3.83 2.25
CA ASP A 131 16.98 2.51 2.83
C ASP A 131 17.50 2.48 4.27
N GLU A 132 16.81 1.77 5.15
CA GLU A 132 17.24 1.47 6.54
C GLU A 132 17.95 0.13 6.65
#